data_AF-A0A8B8IKJ1-F1
#
_entry.id   AF-A0A8B8IKJ1-F1
#
_cell.length_a   1.000
_cell.length_b   1.000
_cell.length_c   1.000
_cell.angle_alpha   90.00
_cell.angle_beta   90.00
_cell.angle_gamma   90.00
#
_symmetry.space_group_name_H-M   'P 1'
#
loop_
_entity.id
_entity.type
_entity.pdbx_description
1 polymer ?
#
loop_
_entity_poly.entity_id
_entity_poly.type
_entity_poly.pdbx_seq_one_letter_code
_entity_poly.pdbx_strand_id
1 'polypeptide(L)'
;MHLSSVQVCALLTLTLAAAAPPSTSHHVARRSFFNLQCKGVYDAAIFARLDRICDDCYNLFREPQLYTLCRSKCFTSPYFKGCMESLYLYDEEEQIDQMIDFIGKR
;
A
#
# COMPACT_ATOMS: atom_id res chain seq x y z
N MET A 1 -6.18 -23.37 60.54
CA MET A 1 -4.77 -22.98 60.38
C MET A 1 -4.27 -23.43 59.01
N HIS A 2 -4.53 -22.66 57.94
CA HIS A 2 -3.74 -22.69 56.71
C HIS A 2 -4.14 -21.54 55.78
N LEU A 3 -3.14 -20.77 55.33
CA LEU A 3 -3.06 -19.95 54.10
C LEU A 3 -4.07 -18.82 53.90
N SER A 4 -3.72 -17.64 53.41
CA SER A 4 -2.46 -16.91 53.31
C SER A 4 -2.86 -15.49 52.90
N SER A 5 -2.17 -14.54 53.48
CA SER A 5 -2.39 -13.10 53.56
C SER A 5 -2.17 -12.33 52.24
N VAL A 6 -2.49 -12.91 51.07
CA VAL A 6 -2.11 -12.35 49.75
C VAL A 6 -3.33 -12.06 48.86
N GLN A 7 -4.39 -11.49 49.43
CA GLN A 7 -5.48 -10.89 48.64
C GLN A 7 -5.81 -9.47 49.13
N VAL A 8 -4.77 -8.73 49.49
CA VAL A 8 -4.89 -7.30 49.73
C VAL A 8 -3.97 -6.59 48.73
N CYS A 9 -4.53 -5.61 48.00
CA CYS A 9 -3.83 -4.53 47.30
C CYS A 9 -3.49 -4.56 45.79
N ALA A 10 -4.21 -5.23 44.89
CA ALA A 10 -3.99 -4.93 43.45
C ALA A 10 -5.23 -5.05 42.55
N LEU A 11 -6.30 -4.32 42.88
CA LEU A 11 -7.30 -3.91 41.89
C LEU A 11 -6.95 -2.51 41.40
N LEU A 12 -5.95 -2.41 40.52
CA LEU A 12 -5.57 -1.17 39.85
C LEU A 12 -5.30 -1.44 38.35
N THR A 13 -6.29 -1.02 37.56
CA THR A 13 -6.19 -0.43 36.21
C THR A 13 -5.32 -1.16 35.17
N LEU A 14 -5.96 -1.96 34.31
CA LEU A 14 -5.48 -2.20 32.94
C LEU A 14 -6.58 -1.87 31.92
N THR A 15 -6.78 -0.59 31.65
CA THR A 15 -7.33 -0.15 30.36
C THR A 15 -6.17 -0.04 29.39
N LEU A 16 -5.91 -1.12 28.64
CA LEU A 16 -4.90 -1.13 27.58
C LEU A 16 -5.43 -0.31 26.40
N ALA A 17 -5.22 1.01 26.43
CA ALA A 17 -5.40 1.85 25.26
C ALA A 17 -4.24 1.55 24.30
N ALA A 18 -4.45 0.64 23.35
CA ALA A 18 -3.53 0.41 22.25
C ALA A 18 -3.53 1.63 21.34
N ALA A 19 -2.71 2.64 21.66
CA ALA A 19 -2.38 3.70 20.72
C ALA A 19 -1.50 3.09 19.61
N ALA A 20 -2.12 2.76 18.47
CA ALA A 20 -1.38 2.32 17.29
C ALA A 20 -0.36 3.40 16.88
N PRO A 21 0.93 3.06 16.67
CA PRO A 21 1.92 4.04 16.24
C PRO A 21 1.56 4.62 14.86
N PRO A 22 1.87 5.91 14.60
CA PRO A 22 1.58 6.55 13.32
C PRO A 22 2.38 5.93 12.16
N SER A 23 1.66 5.24 11.28
CA SER A 23 1.80 5.28 9.80
C SER A 23 3.21 5.17 9.18
N THR A 24 3.95 4.10 9.45
CA THR A 24 5.22 3.77 8.74
C THR A 24 5.02 3.55 7.23
N SER A 25 3.84 3.10 6.81
CA SER A 25 3.51 2.78 5.42
C SER A 25 3.65 3.97 4.46
N HIS A 26 3.34 5.19 4.93
CA HIS A 26 3.44 6.40 4.09
C HIS A 26 4.89 6.76 3.75
N HIS A 27 5.82 6.54 4.68
CA HIS A 27 7.25 6.76 4.43
C HIS A 27 7.81 5.78 3.40
N VAL A 28 7.39 4.51 3.47
CA VAL A 28 7.79 3.47 2.52
C VAL A 28 7.28 3.79 1.12
N ALA A 29 6.00 4.15 0.99
CA ALA A 29 5.39 4.53 -0.29
C ALA A 29 6.11 5.74 -0.92
N ARG A 30 6.40 6.78 -0.12
CA ARG A 30 7.11 7.97 -0.59
C ARG A 30 8.52 7.66 -1.07
N ARG A 31 9.26 6.81 -0.35
CA ARG A 31 10.59 6.34 -0.80
C ARG A 31 10.49 5.56 -2.11
N SER A 32 9.51 4.67 -2.22
CA SER A 32 9.29 3.87 -3.43
C SER A 32 9.02 4.76 -4.65
N PHE A 33 8.19 5.79 -4.50
CA PHE A 33 7.94 6.78 -5.56
C PHE A 33 9.23 7.42 -6.10
N PHE A 34 10.13 7.86 -5.22
CA PHE A 34 11.40 8.45 -5.63
C PHE A 34 12.35 7.43 -6.26
N ASN A 35 12.36 6.18 -5.79
CA ASN A 35 13.15 5.10 -6.39
C ASN A 35 12.69 4.77 -7.82
N LEU A 36 11.39 4.88 -8.10
CA LEU A 36 10.82 4.70 -9.45
C LEU A 36 11.12 5.88 -10.38
N GLN A 37 11.71 6.96 -9.88
CA GLN A 37 12.09 8.16 -10.65
C GLN A 37 10.91 8.81 -11.37
N CYS A 38 9.72 8.77 -10.77
CA CYS A 38 8.55 9.47 -11.29
C CYS A 38 8.75 10.98 -11.22
N LYS A 39 8.42 11.66 -12.32
CA LYS A 39 8.73 13.09 -12.52
C LYS A 39 7.57 14.02 -12.17
N GLY A 40 6.39 13.47 -11.90
CA GLY A 40 5.20 14.23 -11.52
C GLY A 40 5.13 14.53 -10.04
N VAL A 41 3.92 14.91 -9.60
CA VAL A 41 3.66 15.29 -8.21
C VAL A 41 3.40 14.01 -7.39
N TYR A 42 4.09 13.87 -6.26
CA TYR A 42 3.79 12.79 -5.33
C TYR A 42 2.46 13.04 -4.62
N ASP A 43 1.46 12.23 -4.94
CA ASP A 43 0.22 12.10 -4.18
C ASP A 43 0.13 10.68 -3.60
N ALA A 44 0.00 10.59 -2.26
CA ALA A 44 0.03 9.32 -1.57
C ALA A 44 -1.19 8.44 -1.88
N ALA A 45 -2.37 9.03 -2.09
CA ALA A 45 -3.59 8.28 -2.37
C ALA A 45 -3.57 7.72 -3.80
N ILE A 46 -3.15 8.54 -4.78
CA ILE A 46 -3.00 8.12 -6.17
C ILE A 46 -1.94 7.02 -6.27
N PHE A 47 -0.76 7.23 -5.67
CA PHE A 47 0.31 6.24 -5.72
C PHE A 47 -0.12 4.91 -5.08
N ALA A 48 -0.81 4.95 -3.94
CA ALA A 48 -1.31 3.74 -3.28
C ALA A 48 -2.36 3.01 -4.13
N ARG A 49 -3.25 3.73 -4.84
CA ARG A 49 -4.23 3.09 -5.73
C ARG A 49 -3.56 2.38 -6.89
N LEU A 50 -2.60 3.01 -7.55
CA LEU A 50 -1.84 2.39 -8.65
C LEU A 50 -0.99 1.21 -8.15
N ASP A 51 -0.40 1.32 -6.96
CA ASP A 51 0.39 0.25 -6.35
C ASP A 51 -0.45 -0.99 -6.01
N ARG A 52 -1.70 -0.79 -5.57
CA ARG A 52 -2.65 -1.89 -5.30
C ARG A 52 -3.02 -2.67 -6.55
N ILE A 53 -3.19 -2.02 -7.70
CA ILE A 53 -3.45 -2.73 -8.98
C ILE A 53 -2.32 -3.72 -9.26
N CYS A 54 -1.06 -3.33 -9.00
CA CYS A 54 0.08 -4.22 -9.16
C CYS A 54 0.09 -5.35 -8.13
N ASP A 55 -0.32 -5.08 -6.88
CA ASP A 55 -0.39 -6.09 -5.81
C ASP A 55 -1.50 -7.13 -6.09
N ASP A 56 -2.71 -6.68 -6.45
CA ASP A 56 -3.83 -7.54 -6.81
C ASP A 56 -3.51 -8.42 -8.01
N CYS A 57 -2.83 -7.85 -9.02
CA CYS A 57 -2.37 -8.59 -10.19
C CYS A 57 -1.30 -9.63 -9.83
N TYR A 58 -0.34 -9.27 -8.98
CA TYR A 58 0.61 -10.24 -8.41
C TYR A 58 -0.12 -11.37 -7.67
N ASN A 59 -1.13 -11.06 -6.86
CA ASN A 59 -1.89 -12.04 -6.11
C ASN A 59 -2.72 -12.97 -7.02
N LEU A 60 -3.17 -12.47 -8.17
CA LEU A 60 -3.89 -13.24 -9.19
C LEU A 60 -2.96 -14.26 -9.87
N PHE A 61 -1.79 -13.84 -10.35
CA PHE A 61 -0.88 -14.69 -11.13
C PHE A 61 0.16 -15.43 -10.30
N ARG A 62 0.42 -14.95 -9.08
CA ARG A 62 1.46 -15.44 -8.14
C ARG A 62 2.88 -15.43 -8.73
N GLU A 63 3.16 -14.50 -9.64
CA GLU A 63 4.46 -14.35 -10.32
C GLU A 63 5.32 -13.27 -9.62
N PRO A 64 6.43 -13.63 -8.94
CA PRO A 64 7.21 -12.71 -8.12
C PRO A 64 7.73 -11.46 -8.84
N GLN A 65 8.05 -11.57 -10.14
CA GLN A 65 8.56 -10.42 -10.91
C GLN A 65 7.47 -9.43 -11.31
N LEU A 66 6.21 -9.87 -11.34
CA LEU A 66 5.11 -9.12 -11.91
C LEU A 66 4.85 -7.81 -11.18
N TYR A 67 4.91 -7.81 -9.85
CA TYR A 67 4.74 -6.60 -9.04
C TYR A 67 5.77 -5.52 -9.40
N THR A 68 7.04 -5.89 -9.53
CA THR A 68 8.12 -4.95 -9.87
C THR A 68 7.98 -4.43 -11.30
N LEU A 69 7.67 -5.32 -12.24
CA LEU A 69 7.49 -4.99 -13.65
C LEU A 69 6.27 -4.08 -13.86
N CYS A 70 5.16 -4.38 -13.19
CA CYS A 70 3.93 -3.59 -13.21
C CYS A 70 4.20 -2.12 -12.83
N ARG A 71 4.89 -1.89 -11.71
CA ARG A 71 5.22 -0.54 -11.21
C ARG A 71 6.25 0.21 -12.05
N SER A 72 7.00 -0.49 -12.89
CA SER A 72 8.12 0.07 -13.63
C SER A 72 7.68 1.22 -14.55
N LYS A 73 8.61 2.15 -14.82
CA LYS A 73 8.35 3.36 -15.61
C LYS A 73 7.11 4.13 -15.11
N CYS A 74 6.94 4.19 -13.79
CA CYS A 74 5.82 4.89 -13.16
C CYS A 74 4.47 4.42 -13.68
N PHE A 75 4.25 3.10 -13.65
CA PHE A 75 3.00 2.45 -14.05
C PHE A 75 2.66 2.58 -15.55
N THR A 76 3.57 3.07 -16.39
CA THR A 76 3.40 3.10 -17.86
C THR A 76 3.92 1.85 -18.57
N SER A 77 4.25 0.81 -17.81
CA SER A 77 4.73 -0.46 -18.36
C SER A 77 3.59 -1.23 -19.06
N PRO A 78 3.89 -2.08 -20.06
CA PRO A 78 2.88 -2.97 -20.63
C PRO A 78 2.32 -3.96 -19.60
N TYR A 79 3.08 -4.27 -18.54
CA TYR A 79 2.62 -5.11 -17.45
C TYR A 79 1.50 -4.46 -16.64
N PHE A 80 1.57 -3.13 -16.42
CA PHE A 80 0.50 -2.40 -15.76
C PHE A 80 -0.81 -2.50 -16.55
N LYS A 81 -0.76 -2.26 -17.87
CA LYS A 81 -1.92 -2.41 -18.74
C LYS A 81 -2.47 -3.83 -18.72
N GLY A 82 -1.62 -4.84 -18.85
CA GLY A 82 -2.05 -6.25 -18.76
C GLY A 82 -2.68 -6.60 -17.40
N CYS A 83 -2.20 -5.98 -16.31
CA CYS A 83 -2.79 -6.12 -14.99
C CYS A 83 -4.18 -5.48 -14.91
N MET A 84 -4.38 -4.29 -15.45
CA MET A 84 -5.71 -3.66 -15.52
C MET A 84 -6.70 -4.52 -16.30
N GLU A 85 -6.27 -5.06 -17.45
CA GLU A 85 -7.08 -5.96 -18.28
C GLU A 85 -7.44 -7.24 -17.51
N SER A 86 -6.48 -7.84 -16.80
CA SER A 86 -6.69 -9.09 -16.04
C SER A 86 -7.58 -8.90 -14.81
N LEU A 87 -7.61 -7.69 -14.25
CA LEU A 87 -8.45 -7.30 -13.12
C LEU A 87 -9.80 -6.68 -13.56
N TYR A 88 -10.09 -6.66 -14.87
CA TYR A 88 -11.34 -6.14 -15.43
C TYR A 88 -11.63 -4.66 -15.08
N LEU A 89 -10.58 -3.82 -14.99
CA LEU A 89 -10.70 -2.40 -14.61
C LEU A 89 -11.04 -1.46 -15.78
N TYR A 90 -11.80 -1.94 -16.77
CA TYR A 90 -12.09 -1.20 -18.01
C TYR A 90 -12.88 0.09 -17.76
N ASP A 91 -13.85 0.05 -16.85
CA ASP A 91 -14.71 1.20 -16.54
C ASP A 91 -13.94 2.34 -15.85
N GLU A 92 -12.76 2.04 -15.29
CA GLU A 92 -11.91 2.99 -14.57
C GLU A 92 -10.67 3.41 -15.38
N GLU A 93 -10.51 2.93 -16.62
CA GLU A 93 -9.30 3.12 -17.43
C GLU A 93 -8.92 4.59 -17.58
N GLU A 94 -9.87 5.44 -17.96
CA GLU A 94 -9.63 6.88 -18.12
C GLU A 94 -9.17 7.56 -16.83
N GLN A 95 -9.78 7.21 -15.69
CA GLN A 95 -9.39 7.76 -14.40
C GLN A 95 -8.01 7.29 -13.97
N ILE A 96 -7.68 6.02 -14.26
CA ILE A 96 -6.38 5.43 -13.97
C ILE A 96 -5.29 6.08 -14.82
N ASP A 97 -5.55 6.32 -16.10
CA ASP A 97 -4.62 7.03 -16.98
C ASP A 97 -4.36 8.46 -16.50
N GLN A 98 -5.39 9.19 -16.08
CA GLN A 98 -5.24 10.53 -15.50
C GLN A 98 -4.37 10.51 -14.23
N MET A 99 -4.56 9.49 -13.38
CA MET A 99 -3.73 9.28 -12.19
C MET A 99 -2.26 9.01 -12.55
N ILE A 100 -2.00 8.16 -13.54
CA ILE A 100 -0.65 7.85 -14.03
C ILE A 100 0.02 9.12 -14.57
N ASP A 101 -0.68 9.90 -15.40
CA ASP A 101 -0.14 11.12 -15.99
C ASP A 101 0.19 12.18 -14.91
N PHE A 102 -0.66 12.32 -13.89
CA PHE A 102 -0.44 13.25 -12.79
C PHE A 102 0.87 12.97 -12.02
N ILE A 103 1.14 11.69 -11.72
CA ILE A 103 2.33 11.29 -10.96
C ILE A 103 3.56 11.03 -11.83
N GLY A 104 3.37 10.68 -13.10
CA GLY A 104 4.42 10.32 -14.04
C GLY A 104 5.02 11.51 -14.76
N LYS A 105 4.20 12.53 -15.06
CA LYS A 105 4.51 13.75 -15.83
C LYS A 105 5.48 13.48 -16.99
N ARG A 106 4.90 12.98 -18.09
CA ARG A 106 5.59 12.77 -19.37
C ARG A 106 6.24 14.05 -19.89
#